data_AF-A0A927XFV0-F1
#
_entry.id   AF-A0A927XFV0-F1
#
_cell.length_a   1.000
_cell.length_b   1.000
_cell.length_c   1.000
_cell.angle_alpha   90.00
_cell.angle_beta   90.00
_cell.angle_gamma   90.00
#
_symmetry.space_group_name_H-M   'P 1'
#
loop_
_entity.id
_entity.type
_entity.pdbx_description
1 polymer ?
#
loop_
_entity_poly.entity_id
_entity_poly.type
_entity_poly.pdbx_seq_one_letter_code
_entity_poly.pdbx_strand_id
1 'polypeptide(L)'
;MKININKLDSYDINPRDEVTLITYNSWLKEILYVKNKNTKGRIKLLPGGMYKNTTTGEIKQCKKQIENRSQGISSLRKTFRRIREDINVNCDDVRKCKMITLTYKENMLDTKRFYDDTKKFIMKFKYKFGKVEYMMFCEPQSRGSLHAHIIFIWDEIAPYIDYNEVINMWGKGRATVTPLYGRVDNLGAYFTAHLSDLPVDECNMTYEEIIKNHLFV
;
A
#
# COMPACT_ATOMS: atom_id res chain seq x y z
N MET A 1 -18.04 -16.82 5.91
CA MET A 1 -18.02 -16.93 4.44
C MET A 1 -16.56 -16.89 4.01
N LYS A 2 -15.98 -18.05 3.68
CA LYS A 2 -14.64 -18.09 3.09
C LYS A 2 -14.79 -17.63 1.64
N ILE A 3 -14.09 -16.57 1.27
CA ILE A 3 -14.05 -16.10 -0.11
C ILE A 3 -12.94 -16.91 -0.79
N ASN A 4 -13.30 -17.79 -1.72
CA ASN A 4 -12.33 -18.48 -2.56
C ASN A 4 -11.94 -17.53 -3.70
N ILE A 5 -10.65 -17.27 -3.82
CA ILE A 5 -10.07 -16.45 -4.87
C ILE A 5 -9.35 -17.41 -5.81
N ASN A 6 -9.82 -17.50 -7.06
CA ASN A 6 -9.19 -18.30 -8.09
C ASN A 6 -8.75 -17.37 -9.22
N LYS A 7 -7.52 -17.55 -9.70
CA LYS A 7 -7.08 -16.95 -10.96
C LYS A 7 -7.85 -17.63 -12.08
N LEU A 8 -8.49 -16.83 -12.93
CA LEU A 8 -9.18 -17.32 -14.11
C LEU A 8 -8.28 -17.12 -15.33
N ASP A 9 -8.12 -18.17 -16.14
CA ASP A 9 -7.32 -18.11 -17.38
C ASP A 9 -7.96 -17.24 -18.45
N SER A 10 -9.29 -17.09 -18.39
CA SER A 10 -10.05 -16.14 -19.20
C SER A 10 -11.27 -15.64 -18.42
N TYR A 11 -11.67 -14.41 -18.72
CA TYR A 11 -12.94 -13.85 -18.27
C TYR A 11 -13.82 -13.61 -19.51
N ASP A 12 -15.06 -14.07 -19.45
CA ASP A 12 -16.04 -13.84 -20.51
C ASP A 12 -16.77 -12.53 -20.21
N ILE A 13 -16.16 -11.40 -20.61
CA ILE A 13 -16.79 -10.07 -20.55
C ILE A 13 -17.48 -9.85 -21.90
N ASN A 14 -18.80 -9.66 -21.88
CA ASN A 14 -19.52 -9.35 -23.10
C ASN A 14 -19.05 -7.99 -23.65
N PRO A 15 -18.85 -7.81 -24.97
CA PRO A 15 -18.48 -6.52 -25.55
C PRO A 15 -19.44 -5.36 -25.22
N ARG A 16 -20.67 -5.66 -24.78
CA ARG A 16 -21.68 -4.67 -24.36
C ARG A 16 -21.73 -4.44 -22.84
N ASP A 17 -20.96 -5.18 -22.05
CA ASP A 17 -20.97 -5.03 -20.61
C ASP A 17 -20.27 -3.74 -20.17
N GLU A 18 -20.86 -3.05 -19.19
CA GLU A 18 -20.23 -1.89 -18.57
C GLU A 18 -19.07 -2.31 -17.67
N VAL A 19 -17.93 -1.64 -17.84
CA VAL A 19 -16.73 -1.81 -17.02
C VAL A 19 -16.29 -0.48 -16.44
N THR A 20 -15.54 -0.52 -15.35
CA THR A 20 -14.81 0.65 -14.87
C THR A 20 -13.36 0.55 -15.34
N LEU A 21 -12.93 1.50 -16.17
CA LEU A 21 -11.53 1.68 -16.53
C LEU A 21 -10.88 2.63 -15.52
N ILE A 22 -9.82 2.16 -14.86
CA ILE A 22 -8.97 2.96 -13.98
C ILE A 22 -7.66 3.18 -14.72
N THR A 23 -7.25 4.43 -14.89
CA THR A 23 -5.97 4.79 -15.51
C THR A 23 -5.07 5.40 -14.44
N TYR A 24 -3.95 4.76 -14.17
CA TYR A 24 -2.99 5.21 -13.16
C TYR A 24 -1.96 6.18 -13.75
N ASN A 25 -1.42 5.81 -14.90
CA ASN A 25 -0.49 6.60 -15.69
C ASN A 25 -0.64 6.25 -17.17
N SER A 26 0.29 6.70 -18.02
CA SER A 26 0.14 6.56 -19.48
C SER A 26 0.13 5.10 -19.98
N TRP A 27 0.74 4.16 -19.26
CA TRP A 27 0.81 2.74 -19.66
C TRP A 27 0.07 1.77 -18.72
N LEU A 28 -0.12 2.12 -17.44
CA LEU A 28 -0.78 1.25 -16.47
C LEU A 28 -2.28 1.56 -16.36
N LYS A 29 -3.10 0.59 -16.75
CA LYS A 29 -4.56 0.64 -16.68
C LYS A 29 -5.12 -0.63 -16.04
N GLU A 30 -6.20 -0.49 -15.29
CA GLU A 30 -6.95 -1.60 -14.71
C GLU A 30 -8.40 -1.56 -15.19
N ILE A 31 -8.92 -2.72 -15.60
CA ILE A 31 -10.34 -2.87 -15.95
C ILE A 31 -11.01 -3.65 -14.83
N LEU A 32 -11.95 -2.99 -14.15
CA LEU A 32 -12.78 -3.61 -13.13
C LEU A 32 -14.15 -3.96 -13.71
N TYR A 33 -14.44 -5.25 -13.72
CA TYR A 33 -15.74 -5.78 -14.15
C TYR A 33 -16.44 -6.48 -12.98
N VAL A 34 -17.75 -6.21 -12.83
CA VAL A 34 -18.59 -6.81 -11.79
C VAL A 34 -19.84 -7.38 -12.45
N LYS A 35 -19.81 -8.68 -12.76
CA LYS A 35 -20.93 -9.40 -13.40
C LYS A 35 -22.27 -9.21 -12.69
N ASN A 36 -22.27 -9.29 -11.35
CA ASN A 36 -23.47 -9.14 -10.52
C ASN A 36 -23.40 -7.83 -9.71
N LYS A 37 -23.42 -6.68 -10.40
CA LYS A 37 -23.38 -5.36 -9.75
C LYS A 37 -24.66 -5.11 -8.96
N ASN A 38 -24.53 -4.78 -7.68
CA ASN A 38 -25.68 -4.36 -6.89
C ASN A 38 -26.09 -2.93 -7.28
N THR A 39 -27.25 -2.78 -7.90
CA THR A 39 -27.77 -1.48 -8.39
C THR A 39 -28.75 -0.82 -7.43
N LYS A 40 -29.15 -1.50 -6.33
CA LYS A 40 -30.13 -1.01 -5.37
C LYS A 40 -29.60 -1.05 -3.95
N GLY A 41 -29.81 0.03 -3.20
CA GLY A 41 -29.49 0.08 -1.77
C GLY A 41 -30.40 -0.87 -0.98
N ARG A 42 -29.88 -2.06 -0.64
CA ARG A 42 -30.64 -3.08 0.12
C ARG A 42 -30.64 -2.86 1.63
N ILE A 43 -29.83 -1.92 2.11
CA ILE A 43 -29.65 -1.62 3.54
C ILE A 43 -29.86 -0.13 3.75
N LYS A 44 -30.69 0.24 4.73
CA LYS A 44 -30.87 1.61 5.21
C LYS A 44 -30.46 1.67 6.67
N LEU A 45 -29.45 2.49 6.98
CA LEU A 45 -29.02 2.73 8.36
C LEU A 45 -30.11 3.49 9.12
N LEU A 46 -30.32 3.12 10.38
CA LEU A 46 -31.25 3.74 11.31
C LEU A 46 -30.48 4.23 12.56
N PRO A 47 -31.01 5.22 13.29
CA PRO A 47 -30.47 5.62 14.59
C PRO A 47 -30.36 4.44 15.57
N GLY A 48 -29.47 4.56 16.56
CA GLY A 48 -29.28 3.53 17.60
C GLY A 48 -28.51 2.29 17.13
N GLY A 49 -27.76 2.38 16.03
CA GLY A 49 -26.94 1.27 15.53
C GLY A 49 -27.75 0.14 14.92
N MET A 50 -28.91 0.45 14.34
CA MET A 50 -29.79 -0.50 13.66
C MET A 50 -29.72 -0.31 12.14
N TYR A 51 -30.10 -1.32 11.37
CA TYR A 51 -30.30 -1.18 9.94
C TYR A 51 -31.56 -1.92 9.50
N LYS A 52 -32.25 -1.36 8.50
CA LYS A 52 -33.39 -2.00 7.83
C LYS A 52 -32.92 -2.64 6.53
N ASN A 53 -33.21 -3.92 6.35
CA ASN A 53 -33.15 -4.56 5.05
C ASN A 53 -34.34 -4.07 4.21
N THR A 54 -34.09 -3.33 3.14
CA THR A 54 -35.17 -2.76 2.31
C THR A 54 -35.88 -3.81 1.46
N THR A 55 -35.30 -4.99 1.29
CA THR A 55 -35.91 -6.12 0.57
C THR A 55 -36.86 -6.93 1.46
N THR A 56 -36.45 -7.25 2.70
CA THR A 56 -37.26 -8.06 3.62
C THR A 56 -38.09 -7.22 4.60
N GLY A 57 -37.77 -5.94 4.75
CA GLY A 57 -38.39 -5.05 5.75
C GLY A 57 -37.82 -5.22 7.17
N GLU A 58 -37.05 -6.29 7.42
CA GLU A 58 -36.51 -6.61 8.75
C GLU A 58 -35.54 -5.55 9.27
N ILE A 59 -35.65 -5.25 10.56
CA ILE A 59 -34.71 -4.39 11.30
C ILE A 59 -33.77 -5.28 12.09
N LYS A 60 -32.46 -5.07 11.91
CA LYS A 60 -31.41 -5.85 12.57
C LYS A 60 -30.39 -4.92 13.21
N GLN A 61 -29.75 -5.38 14.27
CA GLN A 61 -28.65 -4.66 14.89
C GLN A 61 -27.43 -4.67 13.97
N CYS A 62 -26.78 -3.52 13.81
CA CYS A 62 -25.47 -3.46 13.19
C CYS A 62 -24.50 -4.30 14.01
N LYS A 63 -23.61 -5.04 13.34
CA LYS A 63 -22.47 -5.67 14.01
C LYS A 63 -21.67 -4.56 14.69
N LYS A 64 -21.18 -4.82 15.92
CA LYS A 64 -20.33 -3.87 16.65
C LYS A 64 -19.21 -3.37 15.74
N GLN A 65 -19.00 -2.05 15.74
CA GLN A 65 -17.80 -1.49 15.12
C GLN A 65 -16.60 -2.10 15.84
N ILE A 66 -15.66 -2.58 15.03
CA ILE A 66 -14.42 -3.19 15.49
C ILE A 66 -13.65 -2.14 16.29
N GLU A 67 -13.25 -2.46 17.53
CA GLU A 67 -12.58 -1.50 18.43
C GLU A 67 -11.19 -1.10 17.92
N ASN A 68 -10.50 -1.99 17.20
CA ASN A 68 -9.17 -1.75 16.65
C ASN A 68 -9.14 -1.93 15.12
N ARG A 69 -8.60 -0.94 14.39
CA ARG A 69 -8.46 -0.97 12.91
C ARG A 69 -7.67 -2.18 12.41
N SER A 70 -6.74 -2.71 13.21
CA SER A 70 -5.97 -3.93 12.93
C SER A 70 -6.80 -5.21 12.86
N GLN A 71 -7.99 -5.22 13.46
CA GLN A 71 -8.91 -6.38 13.43
C GLN A 71 -9.80 -6.39 12.17
N GLY A 72 -9.74 -5.35 11.33
CA GLY A 72 -10.49 -5.25 10.09
C GLY A 72 -9.64 -5.59 8.86
N ILE A 73 -9.53 -6.87 8.50
CA ILE A 73 -8.80 -7.33 7.30
C ILE A 73 -9.30 -6.58 6.04
N SER A 74 -10.61 -6.32 5.94
CA SER A 74 -11.18 -5.57 4.82
C SER A 74 -10.74 -4.10 4.76
N SER A 75 -10.58 -3.43 5.92
CA SER A 75 -10.08 -2.05 5.96
C SER A 75 -8.59 -1.94 5.66
N LEU A 76 -7.79 -2.91 6.09
CA LEU A 76 -6.37 -3.00 5.75
C LEU A 76 -6.19 -3.18 4.25
N ARG A 77 -6.91 -4.14 3.63
CA ARG A 77 -6.89 -4.34 2.17
C ARG A 77 -7.25 -3.08 1.39
N LYS A 78 -8.26 -2.32 1.83
CA LYS A 78 -8.60 -1.02 1.22
C LYS A 78 -7.49 0.01 1.37
N THR A 79 -6.78 0.00 2.50
CA THR A 79 -5.66 0.91 2.75
C THR A 79 -4.48 0.58 1.82
N PHE A 80 -4.07 -0.69 1.77
CA PHE A 80 -3.00 -1.15 0.87
C PHE A 80 -3.34 -0.96 -0.60
N ARG A 81 -4.61 -1.17 -0.99
CA ARG A 81 -5.08 -0.83 -2.33
C ARG A 81 -4.84 0.64 -2.63
N ARG A 82 -5.29 1.56 -1.77
CA ARG A 82 -5.07 3.00 -1.97
C ARG A 82 -3.59 3.36 -2.05
N ILE A 83 -2.77 2.80 -1.16
CA ILE A 83 -1.31 3.01 -1.20
C ILE A 83 -0.74 2.57 -2.55
N ARG A 84 -1.14 1.41 -3.07
CA ARG A 84 -0.75 0.92 -4.40
C ARG A 84 -1.20 1.87 -5.51
N GLU A 85 -2.43 2.36 -5.44
CA GLU A 85 -2.97 3.34 -6.40
C GLU A 85 -2.15 4.64 -6.36
N ASP A 86 -1.92 5.21 -5.17
CA ASP A 86 -1.12 6.43 -4.96
C ASP A 86 0.30 6.27 -5.51
N ILE A 87 0.94 5.13 -5.23
CA ILE A 87 2.27 4.83 -5.76
C ILE A 87 2.25 4.73 -7.28
N ASN A 88 1.29 4.04 -7.88
CA ASN A 88 1.21 3.88 -9.34
C ASN A 88 0.94 5.20 -10.09
N VAL A 89 0.27 6.14 -9.43
CA VAL A 89 0.01 7.49 -9.97
C VAL A 89 1.27 8.36 -9.89
N ASN A 90 2.01 8.30 -8.79
CA ASN A 90 3.12 9.22 -8.52
C ASN A 90 4.51 8.67 -8.89
N CYS A 91 4.66 7.35 -8.96
CA CYS A 91 5.90 6.66 -9.32
C CYS A 91 5.70 6.01 -10.69
N ASP A 92 5.88 6.79 -11.75
CA ASP A 92 5.75 6.30 -13.12
C ASP A 92 7.11 5.75 -13.63
N ASP A 93 8.19 6.49 -13.46
CA ASP A 93 9.54 6.03 -13.81
C ASP A 93 10.29 5.52 -12.57
N VAL A 94 10.51 4.21 -12.52
CA VAL A 94 11.26 3.53 -11.46
C VAL A 94 12.66 4.12 -11.21
N ARG A 95 13.30 4.68 -12.25
CA ARG A 95 14.64 5.27 -12.17
C ARG A 95 14.62 6.59 -11.40
N LYS A 96 13.46 7.23 -11.30
CA LYS A 96 13.21 8.45 -10.54
C LYS A 96 12.73 8.18 -9.12
N CYS A 97 12.69 6.92 -8.69
CA CYS A 97 12.21 6.54 -7.36
C CYS A 97 13.27 5.75 -6.58
N LYS A 98 13.30 5.93 -5.27
CA LYS A 98 14.07 5.09 -4.33
C LYS A 98 13.25 4.87 -3.07
N MET A 99 13.25 3.65 -2.56
CA MET A 99 12.65 3.36 -1.26
C MET A 99 13.74 3.22 -0.20
N ILE A 100 13.51 3.90 0.92
CA ILE A 100 14.35 3.82 2.11
C ILE A 100 13.50 3.30 3.26
N THR A 101 13.99 2.26 3.93
CA THR A 101 13.37 1.74 5.15
C THR A 101 14.22 2.16 6.35
N LEU A 102 13.59 2.76 7.36
CA LEU A 102 14.21 3.20 8.60
C LEU A 102 13.73 2.33 9.75
N THR A 103 14.67 1.70 10.45
CA THR A 103 14.38 0.81 11.56
C THR A 103 15.12 1.26 12.81
N TYR A 104 14.42 1.35 13.93
CA TYR A 104 15.03 1.60 15.23
C TYR A 104 15.81 0.40 15.72
N LYS A 105 16.94 0.64 16.40
CA LYS A 105 17.65 -0.43 17.15
C LYS A 105 16.84 -0.88 18.36
N GLU A 106 16.23 0.07 19.07
CA GLU A 106 15.34 -0.19 20.20
C GLU A 106 13.94 -0.61 19.75
N ASN A 107 13.08 -1.02 20.69
CA ASN A 107 11.66 -1.30 20.43
C ASN A 107 10.87 0.01 20.51
N MET A 108 10.72 0.71 19.38
CA MET A 108 10.07 2.02 19.33
C MET A 108 8.55 1.88 19.28
N LEU A 109 7.85 2.36 20.31
CA LEU A 109 6.38 2.39 20.37
C LEU A 109 5.81 3.81 20.48
N ASP A 110 6.66 4.80 20.77
CA ASP A 110 6.26 6.20 20.90
C ASP A 110 6.05 6.81 19.50
N THR A 111 4.79 6.98 19.14
CA THR A 111 4.38 7.54 17.85
C THR A 111 4.81 8.99 17.66
N LYS A 112 4.82 9.80 18.72
CA LYS A 112 5.21 11.22 18.62
C LYS A 112 6.70 11.32 18.31
N ARG A 113 7.52 10.59 19.07
CA ARG A 113 8.96 10.52 18.83
C ARG A 113 9.28 9.97 17.44
N PHE A 114 8.55 8.93 17.00
CA PHE A 114 8.68 8.37 15.67
C PHE A 114 8.47 9.42 14.56
N TYR A 115 7.40 10.22 14.63
CA TYR A 115 7.14 11.26 13.64
C TYR A 115 8.17 12.40 13.69
N ASP A 116 8.61 12.81 14.88
CA ASP A 116 9.63 13.85 15.02
C ASP A 116 10.98 13.41 14.44
N ASP A 117 11.39 12.16 14.71
CA ASP A 117 12.65 11.59 14.24
C ASP A 117 12.65 11.38 12.71
N THR A 118 11.57 10.84 12.15
CA THR A 118 11.42 10.65 10.70
C THR A 118 11.38 11.98 9.96
N LYS A 119 10.70 13.00 10.52
CA LYS A 119 10.73 14.37 9.97
C LYS A 119 12.14 14.94 9.92
N LYS A 120 12.93 14.78 11.00
CA LYS A 120 14.34 15.22 11.03
C LYS A 120 15.18 14.49 9.99
N PHE A 121 14.97 13.19 9.80
CA PHE A 121 15.64 12.43 8.74
C PHE A 121 15.31 13.00 7.35
N ILE A 122 14.02 13.21 7.05
CA ILE A 122 13.57 13.76 5.76
C ILE A 122 14.16 15.15 5.52
N MET A 123 14.23 16.01 6.55
CA MET A 123 14.86 17.32 6.43
C MET A 123 16.35 17.22 6.05
N LYS A 124 17.12 16.35 6.71
CA LYS A 124 18.54 16.10 6.35
C LYS A 124 18.66 15.54 4.94
N PHE A 125 17.77 14.62 4.56
CA PHE A 125 17.75 14.01 3.25
C PHE A 125 17.51 15.05 2.15
N LYS A 126 16.48 15.90 2.31
CA LYS A 126 16.18 17.00 1.38
C LYS A 126 17.32 18.03 1.32
N TYR A 127 17.97 18.32 2.44
CA TYR A 127 19.13 19.22 2.44
C TYR A 127 20.29 18.69 1.58
N LYS A 128 20.55 17.37 1.61
CA LYS A 128 21.62 16.74 0.83
C LYS A 128 21.25 16.52 -0.64
N PHE A 129 20.04 16.03 -0.92
CA PHE A 129 19.64 15.58 -2.26
C PHE A 129 18.76 16.59 -3.01
N GLY A 130 18.50 17.77 -2.43
CA GLY A 130 17.76 18.85 -3.06
C GLY A 130 16.25 18.63 -3.07
N LYS A 131 15.60 19.11 -4.13
CA LYS A 131 14.16 19.01 -4.32
C LYS A 131 13.77 17.56 -4.59
N VAL A 132 13.04 16.98 -3.65
CA VAL A 132 12.53 15.60 -3.73
C VAL A 132 11.19 15.50 -3.02
N GLU A 133 10.24 14.86 -3.67
CA GLU A 133 8.92 14.52 -3.11
C GLU A 133 9.01 13.17 -2.40
N TYR A 134 8.07 12.91 -1.48
CA TYR A 134 8.08 11.63 -0.78
C TYR A 134 6.70 11.17 -0.33
N MET A 135 6.53 9.86 -0.27
CA MET A 135 5.46 9.18 0.44
C MET A 135 6.05 8.39 1.60
N MET A 136 5.49 8.54 2.81
CA MET A 136 5.94 7.80 3.99
C MET A 136 4.82 6.93 4.54
N PHE A 137 5.15 5.67 4.80
CA PHE A 137 4.28 4.67 5.39
C PHE A 137 4.88 4.22 6.72
N CYS A 138 4.02 4.12 7.74
CA CYS A 138 4.40 3.68 9.08
C CYS A 138 3.75 2.32 9.34
N GLU A 139 4.57 1.34 9.70
CA GLU A 139 4.11 -0.02 10.00
C GLU A 139 4.82 -0.53 11.26
N PRO A 140 4.10 -1.24 12.16
CA PRO A 140 4.74 -2.02 13.20
C PRO A 140 5.41 -3.24 12.58
N GLN A 141 6.72 -3.35 12.75
CA GLN A 141 7.46 -4.53 12.31
C GLN A 141 7.06 -5.78 13.13
N SER A 142 7.49 -6.97 12.74
CA SER A 142 7.14 -8.25 13.40
C SER A 142 7.25 -8.26 14.94
N ARG A 143 8.24 -7.55 15.51
CA ARG A 143 8.42 -7.39 16.98
C ARG A 143 7.58 -6.27 17.63
N GLY A 144 6.70 -5.61 16.88
CA GLY A 144 5.84 -4.51 17.33
C GLY A 144 6.45 -3.11 17.26
N SER A 145 7.76 -2.98 17.07
CA SER A 145 8.44 -1.68 16.94
C SER A 145 8.05 -0.99 15.64
N LEU A 146 7.74 0.31 15.72
CA LEU A 146 7.51 1.16 14.56
C LEU A 146 8.75 1.21 13.64
N HIS A 147 8.53 1.09 12.34
CA HIS A 147 9.49 1.41 11.29
C HIS A 147 8.86 2.33 10.24
N ALA A 148 9.68 2.97 9.42
CA ALA A 148 9.21 3.84 8.34
C ALA A 148 9.67 3.30 6.99
N HIS A 149 8.75 3.20 6.03
CA HIS A 149 9.07 3.04 4.61
C HIS A 149 8.82 4.37 3.92
N ILE A 150 9.83 4.87 3.22
CA ILE A 150 9.78 6.17 2.55
C ILE A 150 10.14 5.97 1.09
N ILE A 151 9.21 6.30 0.19
CA ILE A 151 9.48 6.36 -1.24
C ILE A 151 9.80 7.81 -1.58
N PHE A 152 11.03 8.06 -2.00
CA PHE A 152 11.46 9.34 -2.53
C PHE A 152 11.28 9.36 -4.04
N ILE A 153 10.80 10.50 -4.57
CA ILE A 153 10.44 10.70 -5.97
C ILE A 153 11.11 11.98 -6.46
N TRP A 154 11.93 11.85 -7.49
CA TRP A 154 12.64 12.94 -8.12
C TRP A 154 11.96 13.37 -9.42
N ASP A 155 12.07 14.65 -9.78
CA ASP A 155 11.63 15.15 -11.09
C ASP A 155 12.47 14.51 -12.23
N GLU A 156 13.73 14.19 -11.94
CA GLU A 156 14.71 13.56 -12.83
C GLU A 156 15.18 12.20 -12.30
N ILE A 157 16.09 11.53 -13.02
CA ILE A 157 16.70 10.26 -12.57
C ILE A 157 17.26 10.43 -11.15
N ALA A 158 16.87 9.52 -10.26
CA ALA A 158 17.28 9.56 -8.87
C ALA A 158 18.82 9.48 -8.76
N PRO A 159 19.44 10.31 -7.93
CA PRO A 159 20.88 10.29 -7.74
C PRO A 159 21.33 8.98 -7.09
N TYR A 160 22.62 8.70 -7.18
CA TYR A 160 23.23 7.68 -6.33
C TYR A 160 23.12 8.09 -4.87
N ILE A 161 22.76 7.12 -4.01
CA ILE A 161 22.60 7.32 -2.56
C ILE A 161 23.56 6.36 -1.88
N ASP A 162 24.54 6.91 -1.17
CA ASP A 162 25.45 6.10 -0.36
C ASP A 162 24.73 5.56 0.87
N TYR A 163 24.79 4.25 1.06
CA TYR A 163 24.24 3.54 2.21
C TYR A 163 24.71 4.11 3.56
N ASN A 164 26.00 4.42 3.68
CA ASN A 164 26.59 4.94 4.92
C ASN A 164 26.06 6.33 5.24
N GLU A 165 25.85 7.17 4.22
CA GLU A 165 25.25 8.49 4.41
C GLU A 165 23.84 8.38 4.98
N VAL A 166 23.02 7.47 4.44
CA VAL A 166 21.64 7.27 4.91
C VAL A 166 21.62 6.77 6.37
N ILE A 167 22.48 5.81 6.71
CA ILE A 167 22.63 5.34 8.10
C ILE A 167 23.02 6.49 9.02
N ASN A 168 23.99 7.31 8.63
CA ASN A 168 24.47 8.42 9.44
C ASN A 168 23.38 9.51 9.62
N MET A 169 22.60 9.78 8.57
CA MET A 169 21.45 10.69 8.67
C MET A 169 20.41 10.17 9.67
N TRP A 170 20.14 8.86 9.64
CA TRP A 170 19.18 8.21 10.53
C TRP A 170 19.67 8.15 11.98
N GLY A 171 20.83 7.54 12.21
CA GLY A 171 21.54 7.50 13.48
C GLY A 171 20.80 6.82 14.64
N LYS A 172 19.71 6.09 14.38
CA LYS A 172 18.83 5.50 15.41
C LYS A 172 18.66 3.98 15.28
N GLY A 173 19.38 3.38 14.35
CA GLY A 173 19.33 1.95 14.08
C GLY A 173 19.80 1.66 12.67
N ARG A 174 19.06 0.81 11.96
CA ARG A 174 19.39 0.41 10.60
C ARG A 174 18.62 1.28 9.62
N ALA A 175 19.23 1.54 8.48
CA ALA A 175 18.55 2.02 7.30
C ALA A 175 18.89 1.10 6.13
N THR A 176 17.97 0.92 5.21
CA THR A 176 18.20 0.18 3.96
C THR A 176 17.71 1.02 2.80
N VAL A 177 18.48 1.04 1.72
CA VAL A 177 18.07 1.61 0.45
C VAL A 177 17.74 0.44 -0.45
N THR A 178 16.46 0.24 -0.76
CA THR A 178 16.05 -0.83 -1.66
C THR A 178 16.27 -0.34 -3.08
N PRO A 179 17.17 -0.96 -3.85
CA PRO A 179 17.31 -0.61 -5.24
C PRO A 179 16.10 -1.11 -6.01
N LEU A 180 15.70 -0.32 -7.01
CA LEU A 180 14.68 -0.72 -7.96
C LEU A 180 15.40 -0.98 -9.27
N TYR A 181 15.48 -2.24 -9.66
CA TYR A 181 16.11 -2.66 -10.90
C TYR A 181 15.10 -3.37 -11.79
N GLY A 182 15.29 -3.24 -13.10
CA GLY A 182 14.52 -3.96 -14.10
C GLY A 182 13.19 -3.30 -14.49
N ARG A 183 12.44 -4.03 -15.30
CA ARG A 183 11.13 -3.62 -15.81
C ARG A 183 10.08 -4.01 -14.77
N VAL A 184 9.76 -3.06 -13.89
CA VAL A 184 8.67 -3.23 -12.93
C VAL A 184 7.37 -2.77 -13.59
N ASP A 185 6.56 -3.72 -14.07
CA ASP A 185 5.30 -3.40 -14.76
C ASP A 185 4.23 -2.79 -13.81
N ASN A 186 4.37 -2.98 -12.49
CA ASN A 186 3.49 -2.39 -11.47
C ASN A 186 4.28 -2.00 -10.21
N LEU A 187 4.72 -0.74 -10.15
CA LEU A 187 5.54 -0.22 -9.05
C LEU A 187 4.79 -0.25 -7.72
N GLY A 188 3.50 0.09 -7.72
CA GLY A 188 2.67 0.02 -6.53
C GLY A 188 2.64 -1.39 -5.95
N ALA A 189 2.47 -2.42 -6.77
CA ALA A 189 2.51 -3.81 -6.32
C ALA A 189 3.87 -4.17 -5.70
N TYR A 190 4.96 -3.80 -6.36
CA TYR A 190 6.32 -4.01 -5.88
C TYR A 190 6.58 -3.35 -4.52
N PHE A 191 6.35 -2.04 -4.42
CA PHE A 191 6.60 -1.30 -3.19
C PHE A 191 5.71 -1.79 -2.06
N THR A 192 4.44 -2.08 -2.33
CA THR A 192 3.51 -2.56 -1.28
C THR A 192 3.94 -3.92 -0.74
N ALA A 193 4.54 -4.80 -1.56
CA ALA A 193 5.10 -6.07 -1.09
C ALA A 193 6.26 -5.89 -0.11
N HIS A 194 6.98 -4.76 -0.21
CA HIS A 194 8.03 -4.39 0.74
C HIS A 194 7.53 -3.62 1.95
N LEU A 195 6.28 -3.14 1.94
CA LEU A 195 5.64 -2.56 3.12
C LEU A 195 5.19 -3.67 4.07
N SER A 196 4.55 -4.72 3.53
CA SER A 196 3.98 -5.78 4.34
C SER A 196 5.05 -6.73 4.89
N ASP A 197 5.43 -6.56 6.15
CA ASP A 197 5.88 -7.68 6.99
C ASP A 197 4.68 -8.58 7.38
N LEU A 198 3.46 -8.18 7.00
CA LEU A 198 2.24 -8.99 7.07
C LEU A 198 2.30 -10.18 6.08
N PRO A 199 1.69 -11.32 6.42
CA PRO A 199 1.65 -12.48 5.54
C PRO A 199 1.12 -12.08 4.16
N VAL A 200 1.92 -12.36 3.14
CA VAL A 200 1.70 -12.05 1.72
C VAL A 200 0.31 -12.51 1.22
N ASP A 201 -0.25 -13.54 1.86
CA ASP A 201 -1.63 -14.03 1.70
C ASP A 201 -2.71 -12.95 1.88
N GLU A 202 -2.42 -11.87 2.60
CA GLU A 202 -3.36 -10.77 2.84
C GLU A 202 -3.40 -9.72 1.72
N CYS A 203 -2.39 -9.71 0.83
CA CYS A 203 -2.15 -8.71 -0.21
C CYS A 203 -2.55 -9.14 -1.64
N ASN A 204 -3.25 -10.27 -1.80
CA ASN A 204 -3.71 -10.81 -3.10
C ASN A 204 -2.58 -11.03 -4.13
N MET A 205 -1.34 -11.21 -3.68
CA MET A 205 -0.20 -11.62 -4.50
C MET A 205 0.51 -12.70 -3.72
N THR A 206 0.93 -13.79 -4.35
CA THR A 206 1.79 -14.77 -3.67
C THR A 206 3.25 -14.34 -3.75
N TYR A 207 4.07 -14.74 -2.77
CA TYR A 207 5.51 -14.46 -2.78
C TYR A 207 6.18 -15.04 -4.04
N GLU A 208 5.66 -16.18 -4.51
CA GLU A 208 6.03 -16.81 -5.77
C GLU A 208 5.68 -15.95 -6.99
N GLU A 209 4.57 -15.21 -7.02
CA GLU A 209 4.24 -14.29 -8.11
C GLU A 209 5.16 -13.06 -8.17
N ILE A 210 5.70 -12.61 -7.03
CA ILE A 210 6.68 -11.52 -6.99
C ILE A 210 8.03 -11.99 -7.55
N ILE A 211 8.45 -13.21 -7.18
CA ILE A 211 9.72 -13.81 -7.65
C ILE A 211 9.63 -14.22 -9.13
N LYS A 212 8.52 -14.83 -9.55
CA LYS A 212 8.34 -15.40 -10.91
C LYS A 212 8.18 -14.34 -12.00
N ASN A 213 7.81 -13.10 -11.64
CA ASN A 213 7.76 -11.94 -12.55
C ASN A 213 9.10 -11.19 -12.70
N HIS A 214 10.24 -11.79 -12.29
CA HIS A 214 11.58 -11.19 -12.41
C HIS A 214 11.69 -9.78 -11.78
N LEU A 215 10.96 -9.51 -10.71
CA LEU A 215 11.01 -8.23 -9.99
C LEU A 215 12.19 -8.12 -9.00
N PHE A 216 13.06 -9.12 -8.98
CA PHE A 216 14.34 -9.07 -8.31
C PHE A 216 15.43 -9.50 -9.30
N VAL A 217 16.26 -8.54 -9.68
CA VAL A 217 17.67 -8.79 -10.03
C VAL A 217 18.49 -7.91 -9.11
#